data_AF-A0A554JWE3-F1
#
_entry.id   AF-A0A554JWE3-F1
#
_cell.length_a   1.000
_cell.length_b   1.000
_cell.length_c   1.000
_cell.angle_alpha   90.00
_cell.angle_beta   90.00
_cell.angle_gamma   90.00
#
_symmetry.space_group_name_H-M   'P 1'
#
loop_
_entity.id
_entity.type
_entity.pdbx_description
1 polymer ?
#
loop_
_entity_poly.entity_id
_entity_poly.type
_entity_poly.pdbx_seq_one_letter_code
_entity_poly.pdbx_strand_id
1 'polypeptide(L)'
;MNQEGNEQGNKAQQSGTDELRRQITEAESSLSDIKNKIEEIQKYYQQFQELKSKIDDGTVGLNAVFKFSQDKKTELEQLSATANEKLAAITQALERVQQHTDEINRAYEAFQASRDKVNDPGSGLQAVLGQAQNLRDNVAEFKAKAEQVFEQIQTQLNQVRDSTSRMEEAYRQFEVTKQQIDDPNSGLGALLQTASDLRAKIQEAQKSASNTLVEIQTLHENAKQVLGSTTDIRNRMDVLEKESVSLKESIAQILSLVTDSSLDDAFKRRSQAVRDETKEWRRRLEWSIGLLVFAIILIYILQSLAPNGWQNWKHWYRYLFTSPLIFAVIFYTRQYTLTRSYAEKYAFKSVVATTLTSYVKLLNDRFPERKDELLDFTLKTTDLIYERPFVEKDTRRKAHLSLFNIFRGKLELDEKTTAKIASRIGHKKPELEASGDTQE
;
A
#
# COMPACT_ATOMS: atom_id res chain seq x y z
N MET A 1 -217.27 -13.09 -154.54
CA MET A 1 -218.24 -11.97 -154.44
C MET A 1 -217.50 -10.82 -153.79
N ASN A 2 -217.07 -9.83 -154.57
CA ASN A 2 -217.83 -8.62 -154.94
C ASN A 2 -218.00 -7.68 -153.72
N GLN A 3 -217.39 -6.49 -153.76
CA GLN A 3 -218.03 -5.18 -154.10
C GLN A 3 -218.99 -4.74 -152.97
N GLU A 4 -219.14 -3.48 -152.53
CA GLU A 4 -218.75 -2.13 -152.94
C GLU A 4 -219.33 -1.17 -151.89
N GLY A 5 -218.72 0.01 -151.66
CA GLY A 5 -219.45 1.29 -151.55
C GLY A 5 -219.85 1.89 -150.17
N ASN A 6 -219.45 3.16 -149.99
CA ASN A 6 -220.02 4.27 -149.16
C ASN A 6 -219.91 4.20 -147.61
N GLU A 7 -219.67 5.28 -146.83
CA GLU A 7 -219.40 6.71 -147.04
C GLU A 7 -218.95 7.34 -145.67
N GLN A 8 -218.59 8.62 -145.69
CA GLN A 8 -217.85 9.45 -144.72
C GLN A 8 -218.44 9.68 -143.31
N GLY A 9 -217.56 9.91 -142.31
CA GLY A 9 -217.80 10.76 -141.13
C GLY A 9 -217.74 10.09 -139.74
N ASN A 10 -216.92 10.66 -138.83
CA ASN A 10 -216.92 10.51 -137.35
C ASN A 10 -215.90 9.51 -136.72
N LYS A 11 -214.83 10.03 -136.06
CA LYS A 11 -214.20 9.55 -134.79
C LYS A 11 -212.77 10.09 -134.58
N ALA A 12 -212.68 11.30 -134.03
CA ALA A 12 -211.46 11.93 -133.51
C ALA A 12 -211.32 11.78 -131.97
N GLN A 13 -211.78 10.66 -131.37
CA GLN A 13 -212.03 10.58 -129.92
C GLN A 13 -211.48 9.33 -129.22
N GLN A 14 -210.44 8.69 -129.78
CA GLN A 14 -209.85 7.46 -129.22
C GLN A 14 -208.32 7.51 -128.98
N SER A 15 -207.69 8.70 -129.11
CA SER A 15 -206.23 8.87 -129.00
C SER A 15 -205.74 9.43 -127.64
N GLY A 16 -206.61 9.95 -126.77
CA GLY A 16 -206.21 10.61 -125.52
C GLY A 16 -206.21 9.72 -124.27
N THR A 17 -206.88 8.57 -124.31
CA THR A 17 -207.04 7.67 -123.15
C THR A 17 -205.87 6.72 -122.92
N ASP A 18 -205.13 6.37 -123.98
CA ASP A 18 -204.00 5.44 -123.88
C ASP A 18 -202.71 6.11 -123.36
N GLU A 19 -202.53 7.41 -123.62
CA GLU A 19 -201.38 8.20 -123.13
C GLU A 19 -201.42 8.41 -121.61
N LEU A 20 -202.61 8.68 -121.06
CA LEU A 20 -202.83 8.85 -119.62
C LEU A 20 -202.56 7.56 -118.84
N ARG A 21 -202.92 6.40 -119.39
CA ARG A 21 -202.60 5.09 -118.78
C ARG A 21 -201.10 4.83 -118.75
N ARG A 22 -200.39 5.23 -119.81
CA ARG A 22 -198.93 5.10 -119.86
C ARG A 22 -198.25 5.95 -118.78
N GLN A 23 -198.64 7.22 -118.63
CA GLN A 23 -198.06 8.11 -117.62
C GLN A 23 -198.33 7.66 -116.18
N ILE A 24 -199.53 7.11 -115.90
CA ILE A 24 -199.84 6.53 -114.58
C ILE A 24 -198.94 5.34 -114.29
N THR A 25 -198.76 4.44 -115.27
CA THR A 25 -197.89 3.26 -115.12
C THR A 25 -196.41 3.67 -114.89
N GLU A 26 -195.95 4.71 -115.58
CA GLU A 26 -194.59 5.25 -115.46
C GLU A 26 -194.37 5.97 -114.11
N ALA A 27 -195.39 6.66 -113.60
CA ALA A 27 -195.39 7.26 -112.26
C ALA A 27 -195.41 6.19 -111.16
N GLU A 28 -196.21 5.13 -111.30
CA GLU A 28 -196.22 3.99 -110.38
C GLU A 28 -194.88 3.26 -110.35
N SER A 29 -194.27 3.05 -111.52
CA SER A 29 -192.91 2.51 -111.64
C SER A 29 -191.88 3.40 -110.94
N SER A 30 -191.94 4.71 -111.15
CA SER A 30 -191.04 5.67 -110.51
C SER A 30 -191.24 5.70 -108.98
N LEU A 31 -192.48 5.57 -108.51
CA LEU A 31 -192.81 5.53 -107.09
C LEU A 31 -192.29 4.24 -106.44
N SER A 32 -192.34 3.12 -107.17
CA SER A 32 -191.70 1.85 -106.76
C SER A 32 -190.17 2.00 -106.67
N ASP A 33 -189.52 2.62 -107.65
CA ASP A 33 -188.06 2.84 -107.62
C ASP A 33 -187.63 3.78 -106.48
N ILE A 34 -188.40 4.84 -106.23
CA ILE A 34 -188.17 5.74 -105.09
C ILE A 34 -188.28 4.97 -103.78
N LYS A 35 -189.29 4.09 -103.64
CA LYS A 35 -189.46 3.27 -102.45
C LYS A 35 -188.28 2.30 -102.25
N ASN A 36 -187.84 1.63 -103.31
CA ASN A 36 -186.66 0.76 -103.27
C ASN A 36 -185.39 1.54 -102.88
N LYS A 37 -185.20 2.75 -103.41
CA LYS A 37 -184.05 3.60 -103.04
C LYS A 37 -184.11 4.08 -101.58
N ILE A 38 -185.30 4.36 -101.06
CA ILE A 38 -185.47 4.70 -99.64
C ILE A 38 -185.07 3.51 -98.75
N GLU A 39 -185.45 2.30 -99.13
CA GLU A 39 -185.05 1.07 -98.42
C GLU A 39 -183.53 0.86 -98.47
N GLU A 40 -182.88 1.10 -99.61
CA GLU A 40 -181.41 1.07 -99.71
C GLU A 40 -180.74 2.11 -98.81
N ILE A 41 -181.24 3.35 -98.79
CA ILE A 41 -180.71 4.41 -97.93
C ILE A 41 -180.87 4.05 -96.46
N GLN A 42 -182.01 3.48 -96.06
CA GLN A 42 -182.21 2.99 -94.70
C GLN A 42 -181.22 1.87 -94.37
N LYS A 43 -180.99 0.95 -95.29
CA LYS A 43 -179.99 -0.11 -95.12
C LYS A 43 -178.58 0.46 -94.95
N TYR A 44 -178.18 1.42 -95.78
CA TYR A 44 -176.87 2.08 -95.64
C TYR A 44 -176.75 2.88 -94.35
N TYR A 45 -177.82 3.53 -93.92
CA TYR A 45 -177.84 4.26 -92.66
C TYR A 45 -177.66 3.31 -91.46
N GLN A 46 -178.32 2.15 -91.47
CA GLN A 46 -178.12 1.12 -90.45
C GLN A 46 -176.69 0.59 -90.45
N GLN A 47 -176.12 0.29 -91.63
CA GLN A 47 -174.72 -0.12 -91.74
C GLN A 47 -173.75 0.93 -91.22
N PHE A 48 -174.01 2.21 -91.50
CA PHE A 48 -173.22 3.32 -90.98
C PHE A 48 -173.29 3.41 -89.46
N GLN A 49 -174.49 3.25 -88.87
CA GLN A 49 -174.66 3.27 -87.41
C GLN A 49 -173.97 2.08 -86.73
N GLU A 50 -174.04 0.88 -87.32
CA GLU A 50 -173.30 -0.28 -86.82
C GLU A 50 -171.80 -0.05 -86.87
N LEU A 51 -171.28 0.46 -88.00
CA LEU A 51 -169.86 0.75 -88.17
C LEU A 51 -169.40 1.83 -87.18
N LYS A 52 -170.19 2.90 -87.02
CA LYS A 52 -169.94 3.94 -86.04
C LYS A 52 -169.91 3.37 -84.62
N SER A 53 -170.86 2.50 -84.25
CA SER A 53 -170.87 1.87 -82.93
C SER A 53 -169.62 1.02 -82.68
N LYS A 54 -169.12 0.32 -83.70
CA LYS A 54 -167.88 -0.48 -83.61
C LYS A 54 -166.63 0.39 -83.51
N ILE A 55 -166.64 1.58 -84.14
CA ILE A 55 -165.54 2.54 -84.07
C ILE A 55 -165.52 3.26 -82.72
N ASP A 56 -166.70 3.67 -82.23
CA ASP A 56 -166.90 4.41 -80.98
C ASP A 56 -166.93 3.49 -79.74
N ASP A 57 -166.92 2.17 -79.93
CA ASP A 57 -166.91 1.20 -78.84
C ASP A 57 -165.69 1.46 -77.92
N GLY A 58 -165.96 1.83 -76.67
CA GLY A 58 -164.93 2.18 -75.70
C GLY A 58 -164.08 1.00 -75.23
N THR A 59 -164.42 -0.24 -75.61
CA THR A 59 -163.75 -1.48 -75.21
C THR A 59 -162.97 -2.15 -76.35
N VAL A 60 -163.45 -2.05 -77.59
CA VAL A 60 -162.82 -2.68 -78.78
C VAL A 60 -162.62 -1.75 -79.98
N GLY A 61 -163.16 -0.53 -79.92
CA GLY A 61 -163.05 0.47 -80.98
C GLY A 61 -161.70 1.22 -80.98
N LEU A 62 -161.62 2.28 -81.79
CA LEU A 62 -160.36 2.99 -82.05
C LEU A 62 -159.78 3.63 -80.77
N ASN A 63 -160.66 4.09 -79.87
CA ASN A 63 -160.27 4.67 -78.58
C ASN A 63 -159.63 3.64 -77.63
N ALA A 64 -160.12 2.40 -77.62
CA ALA A 64 -159.54 1.33 -76.82
C ALA A 64 -158.14 0.96 -77.32
N VAL A 65 -157.95 0.89 -78.65
CA VAL A 65 -156.64 0.66 -79.28
C VAL A 65 -155.68 1.80 -78.97
N PHE A 66 -156.14 3.06 -79.03
CA PHE A 66 -155.33 4.21 -78.69
C PHE A 66 -154.88 4.20 -77.22
N LYS A 67 -155.80 3.88 -76.29
CA LYS A 67 -155.49 3.77 -74.86
C LYS A 67 -154.50 2.63 -74.58
N PHE A 68 -154.71 1.45 -75.16
CA PHE A 68 -153.78 0.33 -75.05
C PHE A 68 -152.38 0.71 -75.56
N SER A 69 -152.30 1.42 -76.69
CA SER A 69 -151.03 1.90 -77.25
C SER A 69 -150.34 2.92 -76.33
N GLN A 70 -151.09 3.84 -75.72
CA GLN A 70 -150.58 4.77 -74.70
C GLN A 70 -150.06 4.04 -73.46
N ASP A 71 -150.83 3.10 -72.90
CA ASP A 71 -150.43 2.34 -71.71
C ASP A 71 -149.15 1.53 -71.99
N LYS A 72 -149.05 0.91 -73.17
CA LYS A 72 -147.85 0.17 -73.59
C LYS A 72 -146.65 1.08 -73.85
N LYS A 73 -146.87 2.29 -74.37
CA LYS A 73 -145.82 3.30 -74.50
C LYS A 73 -145.28 3.68 -73.13
N THR A 74 -146.14 3.92 -72.14
CA THR A 74 -145.72 4.23 -70.77
C THR A 74 -144.95 3.08 -70.13
N GLU A 75 -145.38 1.82 -70.31
CA GLU A 75 -144.65 0.65 -69.83
C GLU A 75 -143.26 0.53 -70.48
N LEU A 76 -143.15 0.78 -71.79
CA LEU A 76 -141.86 0.79 -72.50
C LEU A 76 -140.94 1.92 -72.03
N GLU A 77 -141.48 3.10 -71.72
CA GLU A 77 -140.72 4.22 -71.17
C GLU A 77 -140.16 3.88 -69.77
N GLN A 78 -140.97 3.24 -68.91
CA GLN A 78 -140.52 2.78 -67.58
C GLN A 78 -139.45 1.68 -67.68
N LEU A 79 -139.63 0.73 -68.59
CA LEU A 79 -138.64 -0.33 -68.82
C LEU A 79 -137.32 0.25 -69.34
N SER A 80 -137.40 1.20 -70.29
CA SER A 80 -136.23 1.92 -70.82
C SER A 80 -135.50 2.69 -69.72
N ALA A 81 -136.22 3.39 -68.85
CA ALA A 81 -135.63 4.09 -67.70
C ALA A 81 -134.90 3.11 -66.76
N THR A 82 -135.53 2.00 -66.40
CA THR A 82 -134.94 0.96 -65.54
C THR A 82 -133.70 0.33 -66.19
N ALA A 83 -133.75 0.03 -67.49
CA ALA A 83 -132.62 -0.50 -68.23
C ALA A 83 -131.44 0.47 -68.26
N ASN A 84 -131.71 1.77 -68.43
CA ASN A 84 -130.68 2.82 -68.40
C ASN A 84 -130.06 2.97 -67.01
N GLU A 85 -130.85 2.89 -65.93
CA GLU A 85 -130.33 2.89 -64.56
C GLU A 85 -129.43 1.67 -64.29
N LYS A 86 -129.84 0.47 -64.72
CA LYS A 86 -129.02 -0.74 -64.58
C LYS A 86 -127.74 -0.66 -65.40
N LEU A 87 -127.81 -0.13 -66.63
CA LEU A 87 -126.63 0.08 -67.46
C LEU A 87 -125.67 1.06 -66.79
N ALA A 88 -126.16 2.18 -66.24
CA ALA A 88 -125.33 3.13 -65.51
C ALA A 88 -124.65 2.49 -64.29
N ALA A 89 -125.37 1.66 -63.51
CA ALA A 89 -124.81 0.93 -62.38
C ALA A 89 -123.73 -0.08 -62.81
N ILE A 90 -123.94 -0.79 -63.93
CA ILE A 90 -122.94 -1.70 -64.52
C ILE A 90 -121.70 -0.93 -64.96
N THR A 91 -121.86 0.22 -65.63
CA THR A 91 -120.74 1.07 -66.04
C THR A 91 -119.94 1.54 -64.83
N GLN A 92 -120.60 2.02 -63.77
CA GLN A 92 -119.91 2.42 -62.52
C GLN A 92 -119.23 1.25 -61.81
N ALA A 93 -119.80 0.04 -61.87
CA ALA A 93 -119.16 -1.15 -61.30
C ALA A 93 -117.92 -1.55 -62.12
N LEU A 94 -117.99 -1.47 -63.44
CA LEU A 94 -116.87 -1.73 -64.33
C LEU A 94 -115.73 -0.74 -64.10
N GLU A 95 -116.03 0.55 -63.96
CA GLU A 95 -115.05 1.60 -63.64
C GLU A 95 -114.35 1.31 -62.29
N ARG A 96 -115.10 0.90 -61.26
CA ARG A 96 -114.52 0.50 -59.96
C ARG A 96 -113.62 -0.73 -60.06
N VAL A 97 -114.02 -1.73 -60.83
CA VAL A 97 -113.19 -2.93 -61.06
C VAL A 97 -111.90 -2.57 -61.82
N GLN A 98 -111.97 -1.68 -62.79
CA GLN A 98 -110.80 -1.17 -63.51
C GLN A 98 -109.85 -0.43 -62.56
N GLN A 99 -110.37 0.47 -61.72
CA GLN A 99 -109.57 1.17 -60.71
C GLN A 99 -108.88 0.20 -59.74
N HIS A 100 -109.58 -0.79 -59.20
CA HIS A 100 -108.97 -1.78 -58.32
C HIS A 100 -107.95 -2.67 -59.04
N THR A 101 -108.16 -2.97 -60.32
CA THR A 101 -107.19 -3.72 -61.12
C THR A 101 -105.89 -2.91 -61.26
N ASP A 102 -105.99 -1.60 -61.50
CA ASP A 102 -104.83 -0.72 -61.55
C ASP A 102 -104.11 -0.61 -60.20
N GLU A 103 -104.85 -0.53 -59.09
CA GLU A 103 -104.30 -0.53 -57.74
C GLU A 103 -103.54 -1.83 -57.43
N ILE A 104 -104.11 -2.99 -57.77
CA ILE A 104 -103.48 -4.30 -57.61
C ILE A 104 -102.19 -4.38 -58.43
N ASN A 105 -102.22 -3.93 -59.69
CA ASN A 105 -101.04 -3.95 -60.56
C ASN A 105 -99.92 -3.09 -59.97
N ARG A 106 -100.23 -1.86 -59.51
CA ARG A 106 -99.25 -0.98 -58.85
C ARG A 106 -98.68 -1.61 -57.56
N ALA A 107 -99.54 -2.22 -56.74
CA ALA A 107 -99.10 -2.89 -55.52
C ALA A 107 -98.18 -4.09 -55.82
N TYR A 108 -98.50 -4.85 -56.87
CA TYR A 108 -97.69 -5.99 -57.30
C TYR A 108 -96.33 -5.56 -57.84
N GLU A 109 -96.27 -4.49 -58.64
CA GLU A 109 -95.00 -3.88 -59.10
C GLU A 109 -94.15 -3.40 -57.92
N ALA A 110 -94.76 -2.73 -56.94
CA ALA A 110 -94.07 -2.28 -55.73
C ALA A 110 -93.53 -3.46 -54.88
N PHE A 111 -94.29 -4.55 -54.80
CA PHE A 111 -93.85 -5.78 -54.14
C PHE A 111 -92.65 -6.42 -54.87
N GLN A 112 -92.69 -6.52 -56.20
CA GLN A 112 -91.57 -7.05 -56.99
C GLN A 112 -90.30 -6.20 -56.79
N ALA A 113 -90.41 -4.88 -56.87
CA ALA A 113 -89.29 -3.98 -56.63
C ALA A 113 -88.69 -4.15 -55.22
N SER A 114 -89.53 -4.37 -54.21
CA SER A 114 -89.08 -4.62 -52.83
C SER A 114 -88.40 -5.97 -52.69
N ARG A 115 -88.97 -7.03 -53.29
CA ARG A 115 -88.38 -8.38 -53.34
C ARG A 115 -87.00 -8.35 -54.01
N ASP A 116 -86.88 -7.65 -55.13
CA ASP A 116 -85.63 -7.58 -55.89
C ASP A 116 -84.54 -6.85 -55.10
N LYS A 117 -84.89 -5.80 -54.34
CA LYS A 117 -83.95 -5.15 -53.39
C LYS A 117 -83.51 -6.07 -52.26
N VAL A 118 -84.40 -6.90 -51.72
CA VAL A 118 -84.08 -7.83 -50.63
C VAL A 118 -83.17 -8.96 -51.11
N ASN A 119 -83.42 -9.45 -52.32
CA ASN A 119 -82.66 -10.53 -52.95
C ASN A 119 -81.47 -10.04 -53.79
N ASP A 120 -81.22 -8.73 -53.81
CA ASP A 120 -80.12 -8.15 -54.56
C ASP A 120 -78.79 -8.74 -54.08
N PRO A 121 -78.00 -9.38 -54.96
CA PRO A 121 -76.76 -10.04 -54.54
C PRO A 121 -75.69 -9.07 -53.99
N GLY A 122 -75.77 -7.77 -54.31
CA GLY A 122 -74.78 -6.77 -53.94
C GLY A 122 -75.13 -5.93 -52.70
N SER A 123 -76.43 -5.77 -52.42
CA SER A 123 -76.95 -4.88 -51.37
C SER A 123 -78.06 -5.49 -50.51
N GLY A 124 -78.58 -6.65 -50.91
CA GLY A 124 -79.59 -7.40 -50.17
C GLY A 124 -79.04 -8.14 -48.96
N LEU A 125 -79.87 -8.98 -48.35
CA LEU A 125 -79.55 -9.68 -47.10
C LEU A 125 -78.29 -10.56 -47.20
N GLN A 126 -78.08 -11.21 -48.34
CA GLN A 126 -76.91 -12.07 -48.54
C GLN A 126 -75.60 -11.28 -48.57
N ALA A 127 -75.61 -10.09 -49.18
CA ALA A 127 -74.46 -9.20 -49.20
C ALA A 127 -74.11 -8.72 -47.79
N VAL A 128 -75.12 -8.29 -47.03
CA VAL A 128 -74.95 -7.88 -45.63
C VAL A 128 -74.42 -9.03 -44.77
N LEU A 129 -74.93 -10.25 -44.96
CA LEU A 129 -74.44 -11.44 -44.27
C LEU A 129 -72.96 -11.73 -44.61
N GLY A 130 -72.59 -11.64 -45.88
CA GLY A 130 -71.19 -11.80 -46.32
C GLY A 130 -70.26 -10.74 -45.72
N GLN A 131 -70.70 -9.48 -45.68
CA GLN A 131 -69.95 -8.40 -45.00
C GLN A 131 -69.80 -8.67 -43.50
N ALA A 132 -70.85 -9.12 -42.82
CA ALA A 132 -70.81 -9.46 -41.41
C ALA A 132 -69.88 -10.65 -41.11
N GLN A 133 -69.86 -11.66 -41.99
CA GLN A 133 -68.92 -12.79 -41.90
C GLN A 133 -67.47 -12.34 -42.07
N ASN A 134 -67.18 -11.55 -43.11
CA ASN A 134 -65.85 -10.98 -43.32
C ASN A 134 -65.40 -10.12 -42.13
N LEU A 135 -66.30 -9.31 -41.57
CA LEU A 135 -66.00 -8.51 -40.38
C LEU A 135 -65.71 -9.40 -39.17
N ARG A 136 -66.48 -10.47 -38.97
CA ARG A 136 -66.24 -11.44 -37.90
C ARG A 136 -64.86 -12.09 -38.04
N ASP A 137 -64.48 -12.49 -39.24
CA ASP A 137 -63.19 -13.13 -39.51
C ASP A 137 -62.02 -12.15 -39.27
N ASN A 138 -62.15 -10.90 -39.74
CA ASN A 138 -61.17 -9.85 -39.45
C ASN A 138 -61.04 -9.58 -37.95
N VAL A 139 -62.15 -9.56 -37.20
CA VAL A 139 -62.13 -9.39 -35.74
C VAL A 139 -61.41 -10.56 -35.06
N ALA A 140 -61.63 -11.80 -35.53
CA ALA A 140 -60.93 -12.97 -35.00
C ALA A 140 -59.42 -12.92 -35.28
N GLU A 141 -59.02 -12.49 -36.49
CA GLU A 141 -57.61 -12.30 -36.84
C GLU A 141 -56.94 -11.21 -36.00
N PHE A 142 -57.61 -10.05 -35.84
CA PHE A 142 -57.10 -8.98 -35.00
C PHE A 142 -56.96 -9.40 -33.54
N LYS A 143 -57.90 -10.17 -33.01
CA LYS A 143 -57.81 -10.73 -31.65
C LYS A 143 -56.57 -11.62 -31.50
N ALA A 144 -56.33 -12.54 -32.43
CA ALA A 144 -55.17 -13.42 -32.38
C ALA A 144 -53.84 -12.64 -32.44
N LYS A 145 -53.76 -11.63 -33.31
CA LYS A 145 -52.60 -10.72 -33.38
C LYS A 145 -52.40 -9.94 -32.08
N ALA A 146 -53.47 -9.45 -31.45
CA ALA A 146 -53.40 -8.73 -30.19
C ALA A 146 -52.91 -9.62 -29.04
N GLU A 147 -53.37 -10.88 -28.97
CA GLU A 147 -52.92 -11.87 -28.00
C GLU A 147 -51.42 -12.17 -28.16
N GLN A 148 -50.95 -12.36 -29.39
CA GLN A 148 -49.52 -12.56 -29.68
C GLN A 148 -48.66 -11.36 -29.25
N VAL A 149 -49.10 -10.13 -29.55
CA VAL A 149 -48.39 -8.91 -29.14
C VAL A 149 -48.36 -8.78 -27.62
N PHE A 150 -49.45 -9.13 -26.94
CA PHE A 150 -49.51 -9.10 -25.48
C PHE A 150 -48.52 -10.07 -24.83
N GLU A 151 -48.39 -11.28 -25.36
CA GLU A 151 -47.39 -12.27 -24.90
C GLU A 151 -45.95 -11.77 -25.11
N GLN A 152 -45.68 -11.12 -26.25
CA GLN A 152 -44.38 -10.50 -26.52
C GLN A 152 -44.07 -9.38 -25.53
N ILE A 153 -45.04 -8.51 -25.23
CA ILE A 153 -44.90 -7.44 -24.24
C ILE A 153 -44.61 -8.02 -22.85
N GLN A 154 -45.32 -9.07 -22.42
CA GLN A 154 -45.06 -9.74 -21.15
C GLN A 154 -43.64 -10.30 -21.07
N THR A 155 -43.17 -10.93 -22.15
CA THR A 155 -41.82 -11.47 -22.24
C THR A 155 -40.76 -10.37 -22.13
N GLN A 156 -40.93 -9.27 -22.88
CA GLN A 156 -40.02 -8.13 -22.82
C GLN A 156 -40.04 -7.44 -21.44
N LEU A 157 -41.20 -7.31 -20.82
CA LEU A 157 -41.34 -6.72 -19.48
C LEU A 157 -40.55 -7.52 -18.44
N ASN A 158 -40.58 -8.86 -18.52
CA ASN A 158 -39.80 -9.72 -17.64
C ASN A 158 -38.29 -9.59 -17.90
N GLN A 159 -37.86 -9.52 -19.16
CA GLN A 159 -36.45 -9.27 -19.50
C GLN A 159 -35.94 -7.92 -18.98
N VAL A 160 -36.77 -6.88 -19.03
CA VAL A 160 -36.44 -5.56 -18.47
C VAL A 160 -36.28 -5.65 -16.95
N ARG A 161 -37.21 -6.33 -16.25
CA ARG A 161 -37.11 -6.53 -14.79
C ARG A 161 -35.83 -7.27 -14.39
N ASP A 162 -35.49 -8.35 -15.10
CA ASP A 162 -34.26 -9.10 -14.87
C ASP A 162 -33.01 -8.22 -15.10
N SER A 163 -33.02 -7.41 -16.15
CA SER A 163 -31.92 -6.50 -16.47
C SER A 163 -31.75 -5.42 -15.41
N THR A 164 -32.85 -4.84 -14.91
CA THR A 164 -32.84 -3.88 -13.80
C THR A 164 -32.24 -4.51 -12.54
N SER A 165 -32.64 -5.74 -12.19
CA SER A 165 -32.10 -6.44 -11.02
C SER A 165 -30.60 -6.68 -11.13
N ARG A 166 -30.11 -7.10 -12.31
CA ARG A 166 -28.66 -7.25 -12.55
C ARG A 166 -27.91 -5.93 -12.46
N MET A 167 -28.50 -4.85 -12.94
CA MET A 167 -27.89 -3.52 -12.87
C MET A 167 -27.79 -3.00 -11.43
N GLU A 168 -28.82 -3.21 -10.61
CA GLU A 168 -28.80 -2.88 -9.18
C GLU A 168 -27.71 -3.65 -8.44
N GLU A 169 -27.56 -4.95 -8.73
CA GLU A 169 -26.50 -5.77 -8.13
C GLU A 169 -25.10 -5.31 -8.56
N ALA A 170 -24.90 -5.05 -9.86
CA ALA A 170 -23.63 -4.52 -10.35
C ALA A 170 -23.28 -3.17 -9.72
N TYR A 171 -24.28 -2.30 -9.52
CA TYR A 171 -24.09 -1.01 -8.87
C TYR A 171 -23.70 -1.16 -7.39
N ARG A 172 -24.32 -2.10 -6.65
CA ARG A 172 -23.89 -2.43 -5.28
C ARG A 172 -22.44 -2.89 -5.21
N GLN A 173 -22.03 -3.77 -6.13
CA GLN A 173 -20.64 -4.26 -6.19
C GLN A 173 -19.65 -3.15 -6.53
N PHE A 174 -20.04 -2.23 -7.42
CA PHE A 174 -19.27 -1.03 -7.73
C PHE A 174 -19.07 -0.15 -6.50
N GLU A 175 -20.13 0.14 -5.73
CA GLU A 175 -20.04 0.96 -4.51
C GLU A 175 -19.13 0.30 -3.44
N VAL A 176 -19.22 -1.03 -3.26
CA VAL A 176 -18.30 -1.76 -2.37
C VAL A 176 -16.84 -1.63 -2.83
N THR A 177 -16.58 -1.80 -4.12
CA THR A 177 -15.23 -1.66 -4.69
C THR A 177 -14.70 -0.24 -4.54
N LYS A 178 -15.56 0.75 -4.79
CA LYS A 178 -15.23 2.16 -4.62
C LYS A 178 -14.87 2.48 -3.17
N GLN A 179 -15.65 2.00 -2.20
CA GLN A 179 -15.34 2.15 -0.78
C GLN A 179 -13.98 1.54 -0.41
N GLN A 180 -13.61 0.40 -0.97
CA GLN A 180 -12.29 -0.21 -0.75
C GLN A 180 -11.15 0.62 -1.35
N ILE A 181 -11.35 1.20 -2.54
CA ILE A 181 -10.36 2.06 -3.19
C ILE A 181 -10.17 3.38 -2.43
N ASP A 182 -11.27 3.96 -1.97
CA ASP A 182 -11.33 5.25 -1.26
C ASP A 182 -11.05 5.10 0.25
N ASP A 183 -10.86 3.87 0.76
CA ASP A 183 -10.62 3.62 2.18
C ASP A 183 -9.35 4.38 2.63
N PRO A 184 -9.45 5.25 3.65
CA PRO A 184 -8.35 6.13 4.04
C PRO A 184 -7.17 5.38 4.66
N ASN A 185 -7.33 4.13 5.09
CA ASN A 185 -6.32 3.36 5.82
C ASN A 185 -5.70 2.23 4.99
N SER A 186 -6.42 1.73 3.99
CA SER A 186 -6.05 0.56 3.20
C SER A 186 -6.26 0.75 1.68
N GLY A 187 -6.96 1.81 1.29
CA GLY A 187 -7.18 2.18 -0.10
C GLY A 187 -5.93 2.72 -0.78
N LEU A 188 -6.11 3.19 -2.02
CA LEU A 188 -4.98 3.55 -2.89
C LEU A 188 -4.15 4.70 -2.32
N GLY A 189 -4.81 5.66 -1.65
CA GLY A 189 -4.12 6.78 -0.98
C GLY A 189 -3.21 6.32 0.16
N ALA A 190 -3.67 5.38 0.99
CA ALA A 190 -2.89 4.83 2.10
C ALA A 190 -1.68 4.01 1.61
N LEU A 191 -1.87 3.22 0.54
CA LEU A 191 -0.78 2.47 -0.09
C LEU A 191 0.28 3.42 -0.69
N LEU A 192 -0.16 4.50 -1.34
CA LEU A 192 0.73 5.53 -1.89
C LEU A 192 1.53 6.23 -0.78
N GLN A 193 0.88 6.57 0.34
CA GLN A 193 1.57 7.15 1.50
C GLN A 193 2.60 6.18 2.09
N THR A 194 2.23 4.91 2.25
CA THR A 194 3.16 3.86 2.73
C THR A 194 4.37 3.72 1.82
N ALA A 195 4.18 3.75 0.50
CA ALA A 195 5.27 3.71 -0.47
C ALA A 195 6.17 4.95 -0.39
N SER A 196 5.58 6.13 -0.18
CA SER A 196 6.31 7.38 0.03
C SER A 196 7.17 7.34 1.30
N ASP A 197 6.61 6.88 2.41
CA ASP A 197 7.31 6.75 3.69
C ASP A 197 8.45 5.72 3.61
N LEU A 198 8.21 4.59 2.93
CA LEU A 198 9.24 3.58 2.70
C LEU A 198 10.37 4.15 1.84
N ARG A 199 10.05 4.92 0.80
CA ARG A 199 11.06 5.61 -0.02
C ARG A 199 11.91 6.55 0.82
N ALA A 200 11.31 7.33 1.73
CA ALA A 200 12.05 8.22 2.62
C ALA A 200 13.00 7.44 3.54
N LYS A 201 12.53 6.34 4.15
CA LYS A 201 13.37 5.45 4.98
C LYS A 201 14.53 4.83 4.20
N ILE A 202 14.31 4.43 2.95
CA ILE A 202 15.37 3.91 2.08
C ILE A 202 16.44 4.98 1.82
N GLN A 203 16.04 6.23 1.57
CA GLN A 203 16.99 7.33 1.37
C GLN A 203 17.82 7.62 2.63
N GLU A 204 17.19 7.57 3.81
CA GLU A 204 17.89 7.73 5.08
C GLU A 204 18.89 6.60 5.34
N ALA A 205 18.47 5.34 5.12
CA ALA A 205 19.36 4.19 5.23
C ALA A 205 20.53 4.26 4.24
N GLN A 206 20.29 4.72 3.01
CA GLN A 206 21.35 4.93 2.01
C GLN A 206 22.35 5.98 2.48
N LYS A 207 21.90 7.09 3.06
CA LYS A 207 22.77 8.13 3.62
C LYS A 207 23.59 7.57 4.79
N SER A 208 22.97 6.82 5.69
CA SER A 208 23.67 6.17 6.80
C SER A 208 24.75 5.20 6.30
N ALA A 209 24.41 4.33 5.34
CA ALA A 209 25.36 3.39 4.75
C ALA A 209 26.54 4.10 4.07
N SER A 210 26.28 5.21 3.38
CA SER A 210 27.34 6.04 2.79
C SER A 210 28.27 6.62 3.85
N ASN A 211 27.73 7.09 4.98
CA ASN A 211 28.54 7.61 6.09
C ASN A 211 29.39 6.50 6.72
N THR A 212 28.81 5.33 6.98
CA THR A 212 29.55 4.17 7.49
C THR A 212 30.67 3.73 6.54
N LEU A 213 30.46 3.81 5.23
CA LEU A 213 31.51 3.51 4.25
C LEU A 213 32.69 4.49 4.38
N VAL A 214 32.42 5.79 4.54
CA VAL A 214 33.46 6.81 4.78
C VAL A 214 34.21 6.54 6.09
N GLU A 215 33.50 6.17 7.16
CA GLU A 215 34.11 5.79 8.44
C GLU A 215 35.01 4.55 8.29
N ILE A 216 34.56 3.51 7.59
CA ILE A 216 35.36 2.32 7.31
C ILE A 216 36.62 2.68 6.52
N GLN A 217 36.51 3.53 5.50
CA GLN A 217 37.67 3.99 4.74
C GLN A 217 38.67 4.74 5.63
N THR A 218 38.17 5.61 6.51
CA THR A 218 39.01 6.35 7.46
C THR A 218 39.71 5.40 8.44
N LEU A 219 38.98 4.43 9.00
CA LEU A 219 39.54 3.41 9.87
C LEU A 219 40.58 2.53 9.15
N HIS A 220 40.35 2.21 7.88
CA HIS A 220 41.29 1.46 7.07
C HIS A 220 42.63 2.21 6.89
N GLU A 221 42.58 3.50 6.55
CA GLU A 221 43.79 4.33 6.44
C GLU A 221 44.50 4.48 7.79
N ASN A 222 43.75 4.68 8.89
CA ASN A 222 44.32 4.72 10.24
C ASN A 222 45.02 3.39 10.59
N ALA A 223 44.39 2.24 10.29
CA ALA A 223 44.97 0.93 10.54
C ALA A 223 46.26 0.71 9.72
N LYS A 224 46.27 1.15 8.46
CA LYS A 224 47.44 1.12 7.59
C LYS A 224 48.59 1.97 8.14
N GLN A 225 48.28 3.15 8.68
CA GLN A 225 49.27 4.00 9.34
C GLN A 225 49.86 3.32 10.58
N VAL A 226 49.02 2.75 11.45
CA VAL A 226 49.47 2.01 12.65
C VAL A 226 50.35 0.82 12.27
N LEU A 227 50.01 0.08 11.22
CA LEU A 227 50.83 -1.03 10.72
C LEU A 227 52.22 -0.54 10.26
N GLY A 228 52.27 0.61 9.57
CA GLY A 228 53.52 1.26 9.19
C GLY A 228 54.37 1.64 10.40
N SER A 229 53.78 2.31 11.40
CA SER A 229 54.48 2.65 12.64
C SER A 229 54.95 1.42 13.43
N THR A 230 54.15 0.36 13.47
CA THR A 230 54.52 -0.90 14.14
C THR A 230 55.71 -1.57 13.45
N THR A 231 55.75 -1.50 12.12
CA THR A 231 56.88 -2.03 11.33
C THR A 231 58.16 -1.23 11.62
N ASP A 232 58.06 0.10 11.71
CA ASP A 232 59.20 0.96 12.08
C ASP A 232 59.71 0.67 13.51
N ILE A 233 58.80 0.54 14.48
CA ILE A 233 59.14 0.17 15.86
C ILE A 233 59.85 -1.18 15.91
N ARG A 234 59.35 -2.18 15.18
CA ARG A 234 60.00 -3.50 15.10
C ARG A 234 61.42 -3.38 14.56
N ASN A 235 61.64 -2.64 13.48
CA ASN A 235 62.97 -2.44 12.93
C ASN A 235 63.91 -1.78 13.95
N ARG A 236 63.42 -0.80 14.72
CA ARG A 236 64.18 -0.15 15.80
C ARG A 236 64.49 -1.12 16.95
N MET A 237 63.55 -1.99 17.32
CA MET A 237 63.78 -3.03 18.33
C MET A 237 64.87 -4.01 17.88
N ASP A 238 64.84 -4.47 16.63
CA ASP A 238 65.87 -5.37 16.09
C ASP A 238 67.27 -4.72 16.11
N VAL A 239 67.36 -3.41 15.87
CA VAL A 239 68.61 -2.65 16.00
C VAL A 239 69.06 -2.58 17.46
N LEU A 240 68.17 -2.20 18.39
CA LEU A 240 68.49 -2.11 19.82
C LEU A 240 68.88 -3.47 20.43
N GLU A 241 68.26 -4.56 19.98
CA GLU A 241 68.63 -5.91 20.40
C GLU A 241 70.07 -6.24 20.00
N LYS A 242 70.46 -5.93 18.75
CA LYS A 242 71.84 -6.09 18.27
C LYS A 242 72.83 -5.24 19.07
N GLU A 243 72.48 -4.01 19.39
CA GLU A 243 73.31 -3.12 20.22
C GLU A 243 73.44 -3.64 21.66
N SER A 244 72.37 -4.13 22.27
CA SER A 244 72.41 -4.67 23.63
C SER A 244 73.28 -5.93 23.72
N VAL A 245 73.24 -6.80 22.70
CA VAL A 245 74.09 -8.00 22.64
C VAL A 245 75.57 -7.61 22.56
N SER A 246 75.92 -6.64 21.71
CA SER A 246 77.31 -6.18 21.57
C SER A 246 77.84 -5.50 22.84
N LEU A 247 77.00 -4.74 23.53
CA LEU A 247 77.36 -4.09 24.80
C LEU A 247 77.64 -5.12 25.90
N LYS A 248 76.82 -6.18 25.97
CA LYS A 248 77.03 -7.30 26.91
C LYS A 248 78.36 -8.01 26.66
N GLU A 249 78.71 -8.25 25.41
CA GLU A 249 80.01 -8.83 25.04
C GLU A 249 81.19 -7.91 25.43
N SER A 250 81.06 -6.60 25.20
CA SER A 250 82.10 -5.63 25.58
C SER A 250 82.30 -5.53 27.09
N ILE A 251 81.23 -5.55 27.88
CA ILE A 251 81.32 -5.59 29.34
C ILE A 251 82.01 -6.88 29.82
N ALA A 252 81.64 -8.03 29.25
CA ALA A 252 82.27 -9.31 29.60
C ALA A 252 83.77 -9.33 29.29
N GLN A 253 84.18 -8.75 28.16
CA GLN A 253 85.59 -8.62 27.78
C GLN A 253 86.37 -7.72 28.74
N ILE A 254 85.85 -6.54 29.11
CA ILE A 254 86.52 -5.63 30.06
C ILE A 254 86.64 -6.29 31.43
N LEU A 255 85.58 -6.94 31.93
CA LEU A 255 85.60 -7.57 33.24
C LEU A 255 86.63 -8.70 33.30
N SER A 256 86.65 -9.57 32.29
CA SER A 256 87.61 -10.68 32.18
C SER A 256 89.06 -10.18 32.08
N LEU A 257 89.31 -9.10 31.34
CA LEU A 257 90.65 -8.51 31.18
C LEU A 257 91.20 -7.93 32.51
N VAL A 258 90.33 -7.36 33.35
CA VAL A 258 90.72 -6.72 34.61
C VAL A 258 90.96 -7.75 35.73
N THR A 259 90.22 -8.86 35.76
CA THR A 259 90.32 -9.83 36.86
C THR A 259 91.39 -10.91 36.70
N ASP A 260 91.78 -11.30 35.48
CA ASP A 260 92.51 -12.58 35.30
C ASP A 260 94.04 -12.54 35.20
N SER A 261 94.73 -11.38 35.24
CA SER A 261 96.20 -11.44 35.47
C SER A 261 96.89 -10.16 35.92
N SER A 262 96.37 -8.97 35.59
CA SER A 262 97.17 -7.74 35.73
C SER A 262 97.28 -7.18 37.15
N LEU A 263 96.20 -7.23 37.96
CA LEU A 263 96.23 -6.67 39.32
C LEU A 263 96.91 -7.58 40.35
N ASP A 264 96.61 -8.88 40.33
CA ASP A 264 97.16 -9.82 41.32
C ASP A 264 98.68 -9.93 41.17
N ASP A 265 99.18 -10.03 39.93
CA ASP A 265 100.62 -10.03 39.67
C ASP A 265 101.28 -8.69 40.00
N ALA A 266 100.63 -7.56 39.73
CA ALA A 266 101.17 -6.25 40.10
C ALA A 266 101.30 -6.08 41.62
N PHE A 267 100.27 -6.48 42.38
CA PHE A 267 100.31 -6.41 43.84
C PHE A 267 101.25 -7.46 44.45
N LYS A 268 101.34 -8.68 43.90
CA LYS A 268 102.32 -9.69 44.32
C LYS A 268 103.76 -9.24 44.06
N ARG A 269 104.06 -8.73 42.86
CA ARG A 269 105.40 -8.20 42.52
C ARG A 269 105.78 -7.05 43.44
N ARG A 270 104.85 -6.12 43.70
CA ARG A 270 105.12 -4.98 44.60
C ARG A 270 105.27 -5.43 46.06
N SER A 271 104.44 -6.36 46.53
CA SER A 271 104.55 -6.95 47.86
C SER A 271 105.89 -7.66 48.05
N GLN A 272 106.34 -8.45 47.06
CA GLN A 272 107.64 -9.12 47.09
C GLN A 272 108.80 -8.11 47.09
N ALA A 273 108.78 -7.10 46.23
CA ALA A 273 109.80 -6.06 46.19
C ALA A 273 109.97 -5.34 47.54
N VAL A 274 108.86 -4.93 48.16
CA VAL A 274 108.89 -4.26 49.48
C VAL A 274 109.33 -5.24 50.59
N ARG A 275 108.99 -6.52 50.48
CA ARG A 275 109.42 -7.55 51.44
C ARG A 275 110.92 -7.83 51.32
N ASP A 276 111.49 -7.80 50.13
CA ASP A 276 112.92 -7.95 49.91
C ASP A 276 113.70 -6.71 50.37
N GLU A 277 113.19 -5.50 50.11
CA GLU A 277 113.72 -4.27 50.74
C GLU A 277 113.69 -4.36 52.28
N THR A 278 112.62 -4.92 52.86
CA THR A 278 112.53 -5.14 54.32
C THR A 278 113.63 -6.06 54.83
N LYS A 279 113.96 -7.13 54.09
CA LYS A 279 115.07 -8.04 54.44
C LYS A 279 116.42 -7.32 54.35
N GLU A 280 116.61 -6.46 53.35
CA GLU A 280 117.84 -5.67 53.24
C GLU A 280 118.01 -4.73 54.43
N TRP A 281 116.95 -4.01 54.84
CA TRP A 281 117.01 -3.12 55.99
C TRP A 281 117.28 -3.87 57.29
N ARG A 282 116.71 -5.07 57.45
CA ARG A 282 117.02 -5.96 58.59
C ARG A 282 118.50 -6.32 58.60
N ARG A 283 119.06 -6.72 57.46
CA ARG A 283 120.47 -7.09 57.35
C ARG A 283 121.39 -5.90 57.68
N ARG A 284 121.06 -4.70 57.19
CA ARG A 284 121.80 -3.46 57.50
C ARG A 284 121.73 -3.10 58.98
N LEU A 285 120.57 -3.31 59.61
CA LEU A 285 120.40 -3.15 61.05
C LEU A 285 121.31 -4.13 61.83
N GLU A 286 121.30 -5.41 61.47
CA GLU A 286 122.15 -6.45 62.10
C GLU A 286 123.64 -6.12 61.95
N TRP A 287 124.09 -5.68 60.77
CA TRP A 287 125.47 -5.21 60.55
C TRP A 287 125.82 -3.99 61.40
N SER A 288 124.93 -3.00 61.50
CA SER A 288 125.18 -1.79 62.28
C SER A 288 125.33 -2.07 63.79
N ILE A 289 124.54 -3.00 64.32
CA ILE A 289 124.64 -3.45 65.71
C ILE A 289 125.94 -4.23 65.91
N GLY A 290 126.27 -5.14 65.01
CA GLY A 290 127.53 -5.90 65.06
C GLY A 290 128.77 -4.99 65.00
N LEU A 291 128.75 -3.98 64.14
CA LEU A 291 129.85 -3.02 64.00
C LEU A 291 129.98 -2.10 65.22
N LEU A 292 128.86 -1.74 65.87
CA LEU A 292 128.85 -1.02 67.14
C LEU A 292 129.48 -1.85 68.26
N VAL A 293 129.10 -3.13 68.39
CA VAL A 293 129.70 -4.05 69.36
C VAL A 293 131.19 -4.24 69.09
N PHE A 294 131.59 -4.42 67.83
CA PHE A 294 132.99 -4.55 67.44
C PHE A 294 133.80 -3.28 67.77
N ALA A 295 133.27 -2.09 67.51
CA ALA A 295 133.93 -0.83 67.87
C ALA A 295 134.14 -0.69 69.39
N ILE A 296 133.17 -1.14 70.21
CA ILE A 296 133.31 -1.17 71.67
C ILE A 296 134.45 -2.12 72.10
N ILE A 297 134.52 -3.32 71.52
CA ILE A 297 135.57 -4.30 71.82
C ILE A 297 136.95 -3.78 71.38
N LEU A 298 137.05 -3.20 70.18
CA LEU A 298 138.29 -2.65 69.64
C LEU A 298 138.85 -1.54 70.54
N ILE A 299 137.98 -0.64 71.02
CA ILE A 299 138.33 0.41 71.99
C ILE A 299 138.87 -0.22 73.30
N TYR A 300 138.28 -1.31 73.76
CA TYR A 300 138.70 -2.01 74.98
C TYR A 300 140.09 -2.66 74.82
N ILE A 301 140.35 -3.31 73.68
CA ILE A 301 141.64 -3.94 73.37
C ILE A 301 142.74 -2.88 73.23
N LEU A 302 142.50 -1.81 72.47
CA LEU A 302 143.44 -0.69 72.31
C LEU A 302 143.86 -0.07 73.65
N GLN A 303 142.95 -0.06 74.63
CA GLN A 303 143.24 0.45 75.98
C GLN A 303 144.11 -0.51 76.81
N SER A 304 144.10 -1.81 76.52
CA SER A 304 144.83 -2.84 77.30
C SER A 304 146.28 -3.06 76.84
N LEU A 305 146.65 -2.72 75.60
CA LEU A 305 147.98 -2.99 75.02
C LEU A 305 148.98 -1.83 75.16
N ALA A 306 148.60 -0.67 75.69
CA ALA A 306 149.47 0.51 75.73
C ALA A 306 150.37 0.52 76.99
N PRO A 307 151.72 0.41 76.86
CA PRO A 307 152.63 0.57 77.99
C PRO A 307 152.95 2.06 78.17
N ASN A 308 152.54 2.61 79.31
CA ASN A 308 152.87 3.93 79.83
C ASN A 308 152.38 5.14 78.99
N GLY A 309 151.28 5.74 79.44
CA GLY A 309 151.05 7.18 79.21
C GLY A 309 149.85 7.60 78.36
N TRP A 310 148.90 6.72 78.04
CA TRP A 310 147.58 7.15 77.52
C TRP A 310 146.60 7.57 78.65
N GLN A 311 147.12 7.84 79.84
CA GLN A 311 146.30 8.08 81.04
C GLN A 311 145.62 9.45 81.06
N ASN A 312 145.98 10.41 80.18
CA ASN A 312 145.52 11.80 80.28
C ASN A 312 144.77 12.37 79.07
N TRP A 313 144.46 11.57 78.04
CA TRP A 313 143.46 11.99 77.03
C TRP A 313 142.07 11.47 77.40
N LYS A 314 141.36 12.33 78.14
CA LYS A 314 139.97 12.16 78.58
C LYS A 314 139.07 11.61 77.47
N HIS A 315 138.27 10.61 77.83
CA HIS A 315 137.15 9.85 77.21
C HIS A 315 136.39 10.33 75.94
N TRP A 316 136.74 11.43 75.28
CA TRP A 316 136.02 12.02 74.15
C TRP A 316 136.02 11.17 72.88
N TYR A 317 137.10 10.41 72.61
CA TYR A 317 137.18 9.54 71.43
C TYR A 317 136.11 8.44 71.44
N ARG A 318 135.63 8.02 72.63
CA ARG A 318 134.53 7.06 72.76
C ARG A 318 133.25 7.65 72.15
N TYR A 319 132.91 8.89 72.49
CA TYR A 319 131.72 9.56 71.96
C TYR A 319 131.83 9.86 70.45
N LEU A 320 133.03 10.19 69.95
CA LEU A 320 133.23 10.49 68.53
C LEU A 320 133.05 9.25 67.64
N PHE A 321 133.53 8.08 68.09
CA PHE A 321 133.37 6.82 67.35
C PHE A 321 132.01 6.16 67.55
N THR A 322 131.37 6.27 68.73
CA THR A 322 130.08 5.60 68.98
C THR A 322 128.86 6.40 68.54
N SER A 323 128.94 7.74 68.48
CA SER A 323 127.79 8.60 68.13
C SER A 323 127.21 8.33 66.73
N PRO A 324 128.01 8.24 65.64
CA PRO A 324 127.49 7.94 64.31
C PRO A 324 126.84 6.56 64.23
N LEU A 325 127.34 5.59 64.98
CA LEU A 325 126.84 4.21 65.00
C LEU A 325 125.50 4.10 65.72
N ILE A 326 125.32 4.82 66.83
CA ILE A 326 124.04 4.87 67.56
C ILE A 326 122.96 5.50 66.66
N PHE A 327 123.29 6.59 65.94
CA PHE A 327 122.37 7.19 64.97
C PHE A 327 121.98 6.21 63.86
N ALA A 328 122.95 5.48 63.30
CA ALA A 328 122.70 4.48 62.26
C ALA A 328 121.73 3.39 62.73
N VAL A 329 121.89 2.88 63.96
CA VAL A 329 120.98 1.88 64.55
C VAL A 329 119.56 2.42 64.68
N ILE A 330 119.37 3.64 65.20
CA ILE A 330 118.04 4.26 65.34
C ILE A 330 117.40 4.47 63.95
N PHE A 331 118.19 4.96 62.98
CA PHE A 331 117.70 5.21 61.63
C PHE A 331 117.27 3.91 60.93
N TYR A 332 118.11 2.87 60.97
CA TYR A 332 117.78 1.57 60.36
C TYR A 332 116.59 0.89 61.05
N THR A 333 116.44 1.04 62.37
CA THR A 333 115.27 0.51 63.11
C THR A 333 113.97 1.18 62.63
N ARG A 334 113.98 2.50 62.46
CA ARG A 334 112.81 3.25 61.98
C ARG A 334 112.45 2.88 60.54
N GLN A 335 113.43 2.77 59.65
CA GLN A 335 113.21 2.37 58.26
C GLN A 335 112.68 0.95 58.16
N TYR A 336 113.26 0.00 58.92
CA TYR A 336 112.77 -1.38 58.96
C TYR A 336 111.29 -1.47 59.36
N THR A 337 110.88 -0.71 60.39
CA THR A 337 109.50 -0.72 60.89
C THR A 337 108.51 -0.16 59.86
N LEU A 338 108.90 0.88 59.12
CA LEU A 338 108.08 1.46 58.04
C LEU A 338 107.94 0.49 56.87
N THR A 339 109.04 -0.05 56.36
CA THR A 339 109.03 -0.96 55.20
C THR A 339 108.25 -2.24 55.49
N ARG A 340 108.35 -2.77 56.73
CA ARG A 340 107.55 -3.92 57.17
C ARG A 340 106.05 -3.65 57.11
N SER A 341 105.60 -2.49 57.62
CA SER A 341 104.18 -2.12 57.58
C SER A 341 103.67 -2.00 56.13
N TYR A 342 104.50 -1.51 55.21
CA TYR A 342 104.16 -1.47 53.79
C TYR A 342 104.05 -2.87 53.18
N ALA A 343 104.96 -3.78 53.50
CA ALA A 343 104.90 -5.17 53.02
C ALA A 343 103.59 -5.86 53.45
N GLU A 344 103.19 -5.68 54.71
CA GLU A 344 101.96 -6.25 55.26
C GLU A 344 100.70 -5.69 54.56
N LYS A 345 100.66 -4.38 54.28
CA LYS A 345 99.54 -3.75 53.57
C LYS A 345 99.41 -4.21 52.11
N TYR A 346 100.52 -4.30 51.37
CA TYR A 346 100.48 -4.78 49.98
C TYR A 346 100.13 -6.27 49.90
N ALA A 347 100.56 -7.08 50.86
CA ALA A 347 100.15 -8.48 50.95
C ALA A 347 98.64 -8.61 51.18
N PHE A 348 98.06 -7.81 52.08
CA PHE A 348 96.62 -7.77 52.29
C PHE A 348 95.86 -7.36 51.02
N LYS A 349 96.30 -6.30 50.33
CA LYS A 349 95.68 -5.84 49.07
C LYS A 349 95.71 -6.90 47.97
N SER A 350 96.80 -7.64 47.83
CA SER A 350 96.87 -8.77 46.87
C SER A 350 95.83 -9.83 47.22
N VAL A 351 95.76 -10.28 48.48
CA VAL A 351 94.80 -11.32 48.89
C VAL A 351 93.35 -10.88 48.66
N VAL A 352 93.01 -9.62 48.94
CA VAL A 352 91.66 -9.09 48.68
C VAL A 352 91.38 -9.05 47.18
N ALA A 353 92.33 -8.59 46.35
CA ALA A 353 92.16 -8.57 44.90
C ALA A 353 91.96 -9.98 44.31
N THR A 354 92.70 -10.99 44.79
CA THR A 354 92.53 -12.38 44.35
C THR A 354 91.16 -12.95 44.76
N THR A 355 90.67 -12.60 45.95
CA THR A 355 89.45 -13.20 46.52
C THR A 355 88.17 -12.45 46.17
N LEU A 356 88.25 -11.18 45.74
CA LEU A 356 87.09 -10.34 45.42
C LEU A 356 86.17 -10.98 44.37
N THR A 357 86.74 -11.50 43.29
CA THR A 357 85.97 -12.17 42.22
C THR A 357 85.21 -13.38 42.75
N SER A 358 85.82 -14.17 43.63
CA SER A 358 85.17 -15.33 44.25
C SER A 358 84.04 -14.91 45.19
N TYR A 359 84.23 -13.84 45.96
CA TYR A 359 83.19 -13.30 46.85
C TYR A 359 82.01 -12.69 46.10
N VAL A 360 82.25 -11.89 45.06
CA VAL A 360 81.19 -11.28 44.23
C VAL A 360 80.37 -12.36 43.53
N LYS A 361 81.03 -13.40 43.00
CA LYS A 361 80.35 -14.55 42.40
C LYS A 361 79.46 -15.28 43.41
N LEU A 362 79.99 -15.58 44.60
CA LEU A 362 79.23 -16.24 45.68
C LEU A 362 78.04 -15.41 46.16
N LEU A 363 78.19 -14.09 46.26
CA LEU A 363 77.12 -13.18 46.69
C LEU A 363 76.02 -13.07 45.62
N ASN A 364 76.38 -13.00 44.34
CA ASN A 364 75.42 -12.94 43.23
C ASN A 364 74.59 -14.23 43.11
N ASP A 365 75.22 -15.39 43.32
CA ASP A 365 74.54 -16.67 43.26
C ASP A 365 73.59 -16.89 44.45
N ARG A 366 73.91 -16.35 45.64
CA ARG A 366 73.09 -16.52 46.86
C ARG A 366 71.98 -15.46 47.00
N PHE A 367 72.17 -14.26 46.44
CA PHE A 367 71.23 -13.14 46.56
C PHE A 367 70.96 -12.47 45.19
N PRO A 368 70.22 -13.13 44.28
CA PRO A 368 69.99 -12.63 42.93
C PRO A 368 69.09 -11.38 42.85
N GLU A 369 68.35 -11.06 43.91
CA GLU A 369 67.41 -9.93 43.96
C GLU A 369 68.04 -8.61 44.41
N ARG A 370 69.26 -8.63 45.00
CA ARG A 370 69.94 -7.44 45.55
C ARG A 370 71.08 -6.96 44.66
N LYS A 371 70.83 -6.89 43.35
CA LYS A 371 71.86 -6.54 42.34
C LYS A 371 72.49 -5.16 42.56
N ASP A 372 71.70 -4.19 42.99
CA ASP A 372 72.18 -2.82 43.20
C ASP A 372 73.13 -2.71 44.40
N GLU A 373 72.82 -3.40 45.51
CA GLU A 373 73.69 -3.46 46.71
C GLU A 373 74.99 -4.25 46.42
N LEU A 374 74.91 -5.29 45.60
CA LEU A 374 76.06 -6.06 45.12
C LEU A 374 76.98 -5.22 44.23
N LEU A 375 76.41 -4.40 43.35
CA LEU A 375 77.15 -3.48 42.51
C LEU A 375 77.85 -2.41 43.35
N ASP A 376 77.15 -1.80 44.32
CA ASP A 376 77.74 -0.82 45.24
C ASP A 376 78.89 -1.41 46.07
N PHE A 377 78.70 -2.61 46.62
CA PHE A 377 79.77 -3.33 47.34
C PHE A 377 81.01 -3.58 46.45
N THR A 378 80.78 -4.00 45.19
CA THR A 378 81.87 -4.29 44.24
C THR A 378 82.62 -3.02 43.85
N LEU A 379 81.90 -1.93 43.56
CA LEU A 379 82.48 -0.63 43.23
C LEU A 379 83.30 -0.08 44.41
N LYS A 380 82.72 -0.07 45.61
CA LYS A 380 83.38 0.44 46.83
C LYS A 380 84.63 -0.36 47.20
N THR A 381 84.58 -1.69 47.05
CA THR A 381 85.73 -2.56 47.33
C THR A 381 86.84 -2.35 46.30
N THR A 382 86.47 -2.14 45.03
CA THR A 382 87.43 -1.79 43.99
C THR A 382 88.11 -0.47 44.30
N ASP A 383 87.36 0.56 44.68
CA ASP A 383 87.91 1.89 45.03
C ASP A 383 88.90 1.81 46.21
N LEU A 384 88.56 1.05 47.26
CA LEU A 384 89.43 0.75 48.41
C LEU A 384 90.74 0.03 48.04
N ILE A 385 90.72 -0.87 47.05
CA ILE A 385 91.92 -1.55 46.56
C ILE A 385 92.86 -0.52 45.89
N TYR A 386 92.31 0.45 45.16
CA TYR A 386 93.05 1.45 44.40
C TYR A 386 93.50 2.69 45.21
N GLU A 387 93.00 2.91 46.44
CA GLU A 387 93.39 4.05 47.28
C GLU A 387 94.86 3.99 47.76
N ARG A 388 95.57 5.14 47.79
CA ARG A 388 97.03 5.23 48.09
C ARG A 388 97.35 4.83 49.55
N PRO A 389 98.54 4.23 49.83
CA PRO A 389 98.89 3.72 51.17
C PRO A 389 99.28 4.79 52.21
N PHE A 390 99.17 6.09 51.89
CA PHE A 390 99.55 7.17 52.79
C PHE A 390 98.43 7.45 53.79
N VAL A 391 98.56 6.86 54.98
CA VAL A 391 97.80 7.31 56.16
C VAL A 391 98.69 8.31 56.89
N GLU A 392 98.36 9.59 56.75
CA GLU A 392 98.92 10.69 57.52
C GLU A 392 98.50 10.51 58.98
N LYS A 393 99.44 10.12 59.86
CA LYS A 393 99.19 10.07 61.31
C LYS A 393 99.31 11.48 61.87
N ASP A 394 98.16 12.11 62.13
CA ASP A 394 98.03 13.33 62.93
C ASP A 394 98.79 13.18 64.26
N THR A 395 99.91 13.90 64.40
CA THR A 395 100.71 13.92 65.63
C THR A 395 101.28 15.30 65.91
N ARG A 396 100.39 16.22 66.33
CA ARG A 396 100.77 17.27 67.30
C ARG A 396 101.14 16.62 68.64
N ARG A 397 102.40 16.26 68.86
CA ARG A 397 102.98 16.13 70.21
C ARG A 397 104.46 16.52 70.18
N LYS A 398 104.73 17.61 70.90
CA LYS A 398 106.02 18.29 71.07
C LYS A 398 107.14 17.31 71.40
N ALA A 399 108.27 17.45 70.72
CA ALA A 399 109.53 16.84 71.10
C ALA A 399 109.95 17.36 72.48
N HIS A 400 109.93 16.48 73.48
CA HIS A 400 110.68 16.65 74.71
C HIS A 400 111.57 15.41 74.85
N LEU A 401 112.86 15.58 74.57
CA LEU A 401 113.90 14.60 74.87
C LEU A 401 113.86 14.31 76.37
N SER A 402 113.46 13.09 76.76
CA SER A 402 113.55 12.63 78.15
C SER A 402 114.26 11.28 78.18
N LEU A 403 115.55 11.33 78.48
CA LEU A 403 116.44 10.18 78.63
C LEU A 403 116.55 9.71 80.09
N PHE A 404 115.62 10.04 80.99
CA PHE A 404 115.87 9.87 82.44
C PHE A 404 114.73 9.42 83.37
N ASN A 405 113.60 8.88 82.89
CA ASN A 405 112.49 8.52 83.80
C ASN A 405 112.11 7.02 83.76
N ILE A 406 113.10 6.14 83.95
CA ILE A 406 112.90 4.72 84.31
C ILE A 406 112.92 4.49 85.84
N PHE A 407 113.15 5.51 86.68
CA PHE A 407 113.13 5.32 88.14
C PHE A 407 112.11 6.21 88.85
N ARG A 408 111.02 5.56 89.32
CA ARG A 408 109.98 6.01 90.30
C ARG A 408 109.06 7.14 89.78
N GLY A 409 107.74 7.09 89.89
CA GLY A 409 106.84 6.33 90.76
C GLY A 409 105.99 7.33 91.57
N LYS A 410 104.70 7.49 91.18
CA LYS A 410 103.50 8.06 91.89
C LYS A 410 102.54 8.58 90.80
N LEU A 411 101.35 8.02 90.53
CA LEU A 411 100.11 7.84 91.31
C LEU A 411 99.53 9.13 91.90
N GLU A 412 98.54 9.69 91.20
CA GLU A 412 97.31 10.39 91.65
C GLU A 412 96.67 11.05 90.39
N LEU A 413 95.66 10.46 89.76
CA LEU A 413 94.20 10.63 89.97
C LEU A 413 93.72 12.10 89.94
N ASP A 414 93.48 12.60 88.72
CA ASP A 414 92.87 13.92 88.43
C ASP A 414 91.36 13.76 88.14
N GLU A 415 90.56 13.94 89.20
CA GLU A 415 89.45 14.89 89.40
C GLU A 415 88.52 15.35 88.24
N LYS A 416 88.56 14.74 87.04
CA LYS A 416 87.70 15.12 85.90
C LYS A 416 86.66 14.08 85.47
N THR A 417 86.68 12.89 86.06
CA THR A 417 85.72 11.81 85.76
C THR A 417 84.52 11.75 86.70
N THR A 418 84.59 12.35 87.88
CA THR A 418 83.49 12.37 88.87
C THR A 418 82.47 13.48 88.66
N ALA A 419 82.83 14.59 87.99
CA ALA A 419 81.89 15.69 87.69
C ALA A 419 80.99 15.44 86.46
N LYS A 420 81.33 14.45 85.60
CA LYS A 420 80.62 14.18 84.33
C LYS A 420 79.56 13.07 84.42
N ILE A 421 79.50 12.36 85.56
CA ILE A 421 78.55 11.27 85.80
C ILE A 421 77.37 11.75 86.68
N ALA A 422 77.53 12.84 87.44
CA ALA A 422 76.47 13.40 88.28
C ALA A 422 75.43 14.27 87.55
N SER A 423 75.64 14.64 86.28
CA SER A 423 74.72 15.51 85.50
C SER A 423 73.84 14.80 84.47
N ARG A 424 73.85 13.45 84.42
CA ARG A 424 73.08 12.67 83.45
C ARG A 424 72.06 11.69 84.04
N ILE A 425 71.78 11.76 85.35
CA ILE A 425 70.78 10.89 86.01
C ILE A 425 69.88 11.72 86.94
N GLY A 426 68.63 11.96 86.51
CA GLY A 426 67.52 12.61 87.25
C GLY A 426 67.09 13.93 86.59
N HIS A 427 65.91 14.10 85.95
CA HIS A 427 64.54 13.57 86.06
C HIS A 427 63.92 13.43 84.64
N LYS A 428 63.34 12.30 84.16
CA LYS A 428 61.94 11.77 84.29
C LYS A 428 60.82 12.85 84.24
N LYS A 429 60.04 13.02 83.15
CA LYS A 429 58.90 12.21 82.55
C LYS A 429 57.52 12.86 82.92
N PRO A 430 56.35 12.48 82.35
CA PRO A 430 55.86 12.40 80.95
C PRO A 430 54.41 12.97 80.77
N GLU A 431 53.88 13.02 79.55
CA GLU A 431 52.44 12.99 79.14
C GLU A 431 52.48 12.81 77.61
N LEU A 432 52.01 11.78 76.89
CA LEU A 432 50.75 10.99 76.84
C LEU A 432 49.49 11.85 76.66
N GLU A 433 49.05 12.05 75.40
CA GLU A 433 47.76 11.55 74.88
C GLU A 433 47.43 12.05 73.45
N ALA A 434 46.60 11.25 72.75
CA ALA A 434 45.71 11.56 71.61
C ALA A 434 46.35 11.86 70.23
N SER A 435 46.11 11.08 69.17
CA SER A 435 44.88 10.86 68.38
C SER A 435 44.85 11.75 67.12
N GLY A 436 44.44 11.17 65.99
CA GLY A 436 44.33 11.80 64.66
C GLY A 436 45.24 11.08 63.66
N ASP A 437 44.82 10.04 62.95
CA ASP A 437 43.84 10.05 61.86
C ASP A 437 44.19 11.11 60.80
N THR A 438 44.68 10.68 59.62
CA THR A 438 44.04 10.82 58.30
C THR A 438 45.08 10.54 57.18
N GLN A 439 44.58 9.93 56.12
CA GLN A 439 45.18 9.51 54.87
C GLN A 439 45.99 10.58 54.11
N GLU A 440 47.02 10.14 53.38
CA GLU A 440 47.00 10.05 51.90
C GLU A 440 48.02 9.02 51.40
#